data_AF-A0A8I3XD73-F1
#
_entry.id   AF-A0A8I3XD73-F1
#
_cell.length_a   1.000
_cell.length_b   1.000
_cell.length_c   1.000
_cell.angle_alpha   90.00
_cell.angle_beta   90.00
_cell.angle_gamma   90.00
#
_symmetry.space_group_name_H-M   'P 1'
#
loop_
_entity.id
_entity.type
_entity.pdbx_description
1 polymer ?
#
loop_
_entity_poly.entity_id
_entity_poly.type
_entity_poly.pdbx_seq_one_letter_code
_entity_poly.pdbx_strand_id
1 'polypeptide(L)' 'AVVVLCGEEQRYTCYVHKGLSEPLTLRWGGKRGSYSQVCSDSVQGTD' A
#
# COMPACT_ATOMS: atom_id res chain seq x y z
N ALA A 1 13.13 7.65 5.85
CA ALA A 1 13.62 8.59 4.82
C ALA A 1 15.05 8.23 4.49
N VAL A 2 15.44 8.23 3.22
CA VAL A 2 16.85 8.09 2.83
C VAL A 2 17.44 9.48 2.77
N VAL A 3 18.37 9.78 3.68
CA VAL A 3 19.09 11.06 3.69
C VAL A 3 20.27 10.90 2.74
N VAL A 4 20.28 11.67 1.67
CA VAL A 4 21.42 11.75 0.75
C VAL A 4 22.10 13.09 0.97
N LEU A 5 23.42 13.06 1.12
CA LEU A 5 24.21 14.27 1.33
C LEU A 5 24.48 14.98 -0.01
N CYS A 6 24.59 16.32 0.04
CA CYS A 6 24.85 17.14 -1.15
C CYS A 6 26.17 16.71 -1.82
N GLY A 7 26.11 16.34 -3.10
CA GLY A 7 27.27 15.84 -3.86
C GLY A 7 27.43 14.31 -3.83
N GLU A 8 26.72 13.61 -2.95
CA GLU A 8 26.64 12.15 -2.98
C GLU A 8 25.51 11.65 -3.88
N GLU A 9 24.60 12.52 -4.30
CA GLU A 9 23.45 12.18 -5.15
C GLU A 9 23.88 11.51 -6.47
N GLN A 10 25.01 11.93 -7.04
CA GLN A 10 25.52 11.43 -8.32
C GLN A 10 25.92 9.93 -8.28
N ARG A 11 26.10 9.36 -7.08
CA ARG A 11 26.43 7.94 -6.89
C ARG A 11 25.19 7.05 -6.72
N TYR A 12 24.02 7.66 -6.53
CA TYR A 12 22.77 6.94 -6.38
C TYR A 12 22.01 6.93 -7.70
N THR A 13 22.20 5.86 -8.47
CA THR A 13 21.39 5.58 -9.64
C THR A 13 20.33 4.54 -9.28
N CYS A 14 19.05 4.89 -9.46
CA CYS A 14 17.95 3.97 -9.23
C CYS A 14 17.72 3.13 -10.49
N TYR A 15 17.98 1.83 -10.39
CA TYR A 15 17.66 0.87 -11.44
C TYR A 15 16.23 0.36 -11.24
N VAL A 16 15.32 0.85 -12.07
CA VAL A 16 13.92 0.42 -12.04
C VAL A 16 13.74 -0.84 -12.89
N HIS A 17 12.95 -1.78 -12.40
CA HIS A 17 12.60 -3.01 -13.13
C HIS A 17 11.86 -2.67 -14.44
N LYS A 18 12.40 -3.11 -15.59
CA LYS A 18 11.84 -2.86 -16.93
C LYS A 18 10.93 -3.98 -17.48
N GLY A 19 10.77 -5.08 -16.74
CA GLY A 19 10.24 -6.34 -17.27
C GLY A 19 8.97 -6.86 -16.61
N LEU A 20 8.33 -6.08 -15.74
CA LEU A 20 7.00 -6.40 -15.23
C LEU A 20 6.00 -5.65 -16.08
N SER A 21 5.11 -6.37 -16.79
CA SER A 21 3.99 -5.72 -17.49
C SER A 21 3.09 -4.97 -16.50
N GLU A 22 3.04 -5.43 -15.23
CA GLU A 22 2.41 -4.74 -14.12
C GLU A 22 3.23 -4.90 -12.83
N PRO A 23 3.36 -3.87 -11.99
CA PRO A 23 4.09 -3.96 -10.72
C PRO A 23 3.45 -5.01 -9.79
N LEU A 24 4.27 -5.88 -9.21
CA LEU A 24 3.79 -6.86 -8.23
C LEU A 24 3.24 -6.13 -7.01
N THR A 25 1.91 -6.12 -6.87
CA THR A 25 1.23 -5.46 -5.76
C THR A 25 1.13 -6.42 -4.58
N LEU A 26 2.00 -6.22 -3.59
CA LEU A 26 1.92 -6.91 -2.31
C LEU A 26 0.99 -6.12 -1.37
N ARG A 27 -0.16 -6.70 -1.00
CA ARG A 27 -1.04 -6.13 0.04
C ARG A 27 -0.60 -6.67 1.39
N TRP A 28 -0.25 -5.78 2.32
CA TRP A 28 0.06 -6.19 3.69
C TRP A 28 -1.15 -6.91 4.31
N GLY A 29 -0.94 -8.12 4.83
CA GLY A 29 -2.02 -8.93 5.43
C GLY A 29 -2.54 -10.06 4.53
N GLY A 30 -1.66 -10.97 4.11
CA GLY A 30 -2.06 -12.25 3.53
C GLY A 30 -2.99 -13.02 4.47
N LYS A 31 -4.27 -13.10 4.08
CA LYS A 31 -5.36 -13.89 4.68
C LYS A 31 -5.32 -13.99 6.22
N ARG A 32 -5.88 -12.99 6.92
CA ARG A 32 -6.54 -13.29 8.20
C ARG A 32 -8.01 -13.60 7.90
N GLY A 33 -8.46 -14.74 8.41
CA GLY A 33 -9.73 -15.36 8.09
C GLY A 33 -10.95 -14.46 8.33
N SER A 34 -12.06 -14.92 7.77
CA SER A 34 -13.42 -14.39 7.94
C SER A 34 -13.64 -13.83 9.35
N TYR A 35 -13.69 -12.51 9.49
CA TYR A 35 -14.36 -11.90 10.62
C TYR A 35 -15.62 -11.25 10.04
N SER A 36 -16.75 -11.93 10.23
CA SER A 36 -18.07 -11.35 9.97
C SER A 36 -18.30 -10.30 11.04
N GLN A 37 -18.10 -9.02 10.69
CA GLN A 37 -18.63 -7.92 11.47
C GLN A 37 -19.87 -7.40 10.76
N VAL A 38 -20.98 -8.05 11.09
CA VAL A 38 -22.30 -7.45 10.90
C VAL A 38 -22.46 -6.43 12.02
N CYS A 39 -22.43 -5.15 11.67
CA CYS A 39 -23.11 -4.15 12.48
C CYS A 39 -24.39 -3.79 11.72
N SER A 40 -25.45 -4.55 11.99
CA SER A 40 -26.80 -4.04 11.80
C SER A 40 -27.08 -3.10 12.96
N ASP A 41 -27.49 -1.88 12.67
CA ASP A 41 -28.82 -1.39 13.06
C ASP A 41 -29.04 -0.03 12.39
N SER A 42 -29.91 -0.06 11.37
CA SER A 42 -30.39 1.11 10.66
C SER A 42 -31.40 1.84 11.52
N VAL A 43 -31.09 3.04 12.00
CA VAL A 43 -32.13 3.98 12.43
C VAL A 43 -32.54 4.82 11.22
N GLN A 44 -33.72 4.52 10.67
CA GLN A 44 -34.40 5.40 9.72
C GLN A 44 -34.92 6.60 10.50
N GLY A 45 -34.30 7.77 10.31
CA GLY A 45 -34.89 9.03 10.74
C GLY A 45 -36.08 9.35 9.84
N THR A 46 -37.28 9.23 10.39
CA THR A 46 -38.52 9.73 9.77
C THR A 46 -38.88 11.08 10.39
N ASP A 47 -39.26 12.01 9.49
CA ASP A 47 -39.63 13.43 9.63
C ASP A 47 -38.47 14.43 9.80
#